data_AF-A0A8R2H5J1-F1
#
_entry.id   AF-A0A8R2H5J1-F1
#
_cell.length_a   1.000
_cell.length_b   1.000
_cell.length_c   1.000
_cell.angle_alpha   90.00
_cell.angle_beta   90.00
_cell.angle_gamma   90.00
#
_symmetry.space_group_name_H-M   'P 1'
#
loop_
_entity.id
_entity.type
_entity.pdbx_description
1 polymer ?
#
loop_
_entity_poly.entity_id
_entity_poly.type
_entity_poly.pdbx_seq_one_letter_code
_entity_poly.pdbx_strand_id
1 'polypeptide(L)'
;MKHSSIVETIGKMIIKTFGLILFFSFSQSKNLFMPNLPMGEYRLVIDKVYQCESRTNYTIKFNIYTSKKTSSITELKGNITLLIPYDDSLTIDVNLSSWGSTGGWIPNYYIFTRKMACINLRAVSGNAWFTFLKAFNTSTDSCPIPVGTYITSGYDLKKLEDNNLPKVFFLWKI
;
A
#
# COMPACT_ATOMS: atom_id res chain seq x y z
N MET A 1 -42.81 30.18 -48.06
CA MET A 1 -41.49 30.48 -47.45
C MET A 1 -40.78 29.15 -47.24
N LYS A 2 -39.69 28.90 -47.98
CA LYS A 2 -38.85 27.71 -47.82
C LYS A 2 -37.99 27.89 -46.57
N HIS A 3 -37.94 26.90 -45.69
CA HIS A 3 -36.72 26.55 -44.96
C HIS A 3 -36.74 25.05 -44.64
N SER A 4 -35.99 24.30 -45.45
CA SER A 4 -35.45 23.00 -45.08
C SER A 4 -34.18 23.26 -44.28
N SER A 5 -33.98 22.54 -43.18
CA SER A 5 -32.68 22.45 -42.51
C SER A 5 -32.52 21.03 -42.01
N ILE A 6 -31.86 20.24 -42.85
CA ILE A 6 -31.32 18.92 -42.53
C ILE A 6 -30.18 19.15 -41.54
N VAL A 7 -30.33 18.66 -40.31
CA VAL A 7 -29.23 18.56 -39.35
C VAL A 7 -28.57 17.21 -39.57
N GLU A 8 -27.54 17.20 -40.41
CA GLU A 8 -26.65 16.08 -40.65
C GLU A 8 -25.39 16.26 -39.81
N THR A 9 -25.26 15.53 -38.69
CA THR A 9 -23.96 15.21 -38.06
C THR A 9 -24.12 14.05 -37.06
N ILE A 10 -24.54 12.88 -37.58
CA ILE A 10 -24.64 11.63 -36.83
C ILE A 10 -23.35 10.83 -37.06
N GLY A 11 -22.63 10.48 -35.99
CA GLY A 11 -21.70 9.34 -36.03
C GLY A 11 -20.43 9.48 -35.19
N LYS A 12 -19.66 10.58 -35.32
CA LYS A 12 -18.27 10.59 -34.80
C LYS A 12 -18.09 11.04 -33.35
N MET A 13 -19.01 11.86 -32.81
CA MET A 13 -18.94 12.30 -31.40
C MET A 13 -19.49 11.26 -30.42
N ILE A 14 -20.51 10.47 -30.82
CA ILE A 14 -21.17 9.52 -29.92
C ILE A 14 -20.21 8.40 -29.47
N ILE A 15 -19.35 7.90 -30.37
CA ILE A 15 -18.38 6.85 -30.05
C ILE A 15 -17.32 7.33 -29.04
N LYS A 16 -16.87 8.60 -29.14
CA LYS A 16 -15.90 9.16 -28.20
C LYS A 16 -16.50 9.41 -26.81
N THR A 17 -17.76 9.84 -26.75
CA THR A 17 -18.46 10.08 -25.47
C THR A 17 -18.79 8.77 -24.75
N PHE A 18 -19.21 7.72 -25.45
CA PHE A 18 -19.45 6.41 -24.84
C PHE A 18 -18.16 5.72 -24.36
N GLY A 19 -17.04 5.87 -25.08
CA GLY A 19 -15.75 5.35 -24.65
C GLY A 19 -15.25 5.95 -23.33
N LEU A 20 -15.47 7.25 -23.11
CA LEU A 20 -15.16 7.94 -21.86
C LEU A 20 -16.06 7.45 -20.71
N ILE A 21 -17.37 7.30 -20.94
CA ILE A 21 -18.32 6.83 -19.92
C ILE A 21 -18.04 5.37 -19.51
N LEU A 22 -17.66 4.50 -20.46
CA LEU A 22 -17.24 3.13 -20.17
C LEU A 22 -15.93 3.06 -19.37
N PHE A 23 -14.98 3.97 -19.62
CA PHE A 23 -13.75 4.07 -18.82
C PHE A 23 -14.00 4.47 -17.37
N PHE A 24 -14.95 5.39 -17.11
CA PHE A 24 -15.33 5.77 -15.74
C PHE A 24 -16.16 4.68 -15.04
N SER A 25 -16.91 3.88 -15.79
CA SER A 25 -17.74 2.79 -15.24
C SER A 25 -16.94 1.55 -14.84
N PHE A 26 -15.72 1.37 -15.39
CA PHE A 26 -14.86 0.21 -15.10
C PHE A 26 -14.01 0.36 -13.83
N SER A 27 -14.03 1.53 -13.19
CA SER A 27 -13.38 1.75 -11.89
C SER A 27 -14.40 1.69 -10.75
N GLN A 28 -15.10 0.56 -10.61
CA GLN A 28 -15.68 0.22 -9.31
C GLN A 28 -14.58 -0.30 -8.39
N SER A 29 -13.64 0.57 -8.03
CA SER A 29 -12.97 0.37 -6.76
C SER A 29 -14.00 0.65 -5.68
N LYS A 30 -14.26 -0.31 -4.78
CA LYS A 30 -14.95 -0.06 -3.50
C LYS A 30 -14.08 0.82 -2.58
N ASN A 31 -13.54 1.90 -3.10
CA ASN A 31 -13.05 2.97 -2.25
C ASN A 31 -14.31 3.69 -1.79
N LEU A 32 -14.69 3.54 -0.52
CA LEU A 32 -15.59 4.49 0.13
C LEU A 32 -14.87 5.84 0.13
N PHE A 33 -14.93 6.54 -0.99
CA PHE A 33 -14.57 7.95 -1.02
C PHE A 33 -15.64 8.65 -0.20
N MET A 34 -15.24 9.15 0.97
CA MET A 34 -16.14 9.81 1.92
C MET A 34 -15.90 11.31 1.82
N PRO A 35 -16.55 12.00 0.86
CA PRO A 35 -16.24 13.38 0.52
C PRO A 35 -16.44 14.39 1.66
N ASN A 36 -17.13 14.00 2.74
CA ASN A 36 -17.49 14.88 3.85
C ASN A 36 -16.52 14.81 5.05
N LEU A 37 -15.44 14.01 4.97
CA LEU A 37 -14.47 13.92 6.05
C LEU A 37 -13.36 14.97 5.89
N PRO A 38 -12.93 15.63 6.98
CA PRO A 38 -11.76 16.49 6.93
C PRO A 38 -10.53 15.66 6.53
N MET A 39 -9.85 16.13 5.48
CA MET A 39 -8.62 15.56 4.96
C MET A 39 -7.43 16.39 5.45
N GLY A 40 -6.37 15.72 5.88
CA GLY A 40 -5.14 16.39 6.31
C GLY A 40 -3.92 15.59 5.89
N GLU A 41 -2.78 16.29 5.79
CA GLU A 41 -1.49 15.64 5.71
C GLU A 41 -1.22 14.85 6.98
N TYR A 42 -0.61 13.68 6.83
CA TYR A 42 -0.18 12.88 7.97
C TYR A 42 1.33 12.66 7.95
N ARG A 43 1.84 12.31 9.12
CA ARG A 43 3.21 11.84 9.30
C ARG A 43 3.18 10.37 9.73
N LEU A 44 4.05 9.55 9.13
CA LEU A 44 4.17 8.15 9.49
C LEU A 44 5.08 8.00 10.72
N VAL A 45 4.51 7.62 11.86
CA VAL A 45 5.27 7.29 13.06
C VAL A 45 4.99 5.85 13.44
N ILE A 46 6.02 5.00 13.37
CA ILE A 46 5.93 3.58 13.73
C ILE A 46 6.45 3.43 15.15
N ASP A 47 5.55 3.14 16.09
CA ASP A 47 5.89 2.95 17.49
C ASP A 47 6.41 1.54 17.77
N LYS A 48 5.66 0.52 17.34
CA LYS A 48 5.97 -0.88 17.60
C LYS A 48 5.60 -1.76 16.42
N VAL A 49 6.37 -2.83 16.26
CA VAL A 49 6.09 -3.93 15.34
C VAL A 49 6.07 -5.20 16.17
N TYR A 50 5.00 -5.97 16.03
CA TYR A 50 4.82 -7.24 16.71
C TYR A 50 4.42 -8.32 15.72
N GLN A 51 4.85 -9.54 15.99
CA GLN A 51 4.41 -10.71 15.24
C GLN A 51 3.02 -11.11 15.73
N CYS A 52 2.08 -11.31 14.81
CA CYS A 52 0.79 -11.93 15.14
C CYS A 52 0.99 -13.37 15.62
N GLU A 53 0.05 -13.89 16.42
CA GLU A 53 0.15 -15.25 16.97
C GLU A 53 0.48 -16.29 15.89
N SER A 54 1.53 -17.06 16.18
CA SER A 54 2.08 -18.05 15.27
C SER A 54 1.08 -19.18 15.03
N ARG A 55 0.50 -19.26 13.83
CA ARG A 55 0.06 -20.55 13.31
C ARG A 55 1.31 -21.32 12.88
N THR A 56 1.44 -22.57 13.32
CA THR A 56 2.50 -23.46 12.84
C THR A 56 2.49 -23.47 11.30
N ASN A 57 3.67 -23.32 10.66
CA ASN A 57 3.94 -23.47 9.21
C ASN A 57 3.87 -22.23 8.30
N TYR A 58 4.32 -21.04 8.72
CA TYR A 58 4.52 -19.92 7.78
C TYR A 58 5.76 -20.13 6.89
N THR A 59 5.57 -19.92 5.57
CA THR A 59 6.64 -19.93 4.55
C THR A 59 7.50 -18.67 4.57
N ILE A 60 6.96 -17.56 5.09
CA ILE A 60 7.67 -16.30 5.32
C ILE A 60 7.67 -16.05 6.82
N LYS A 61 8.85 -16.01 7.43
CA LYS A 61 9.01 -15.83 8.88
C LYS A 61 9.64 -14.47 9.15
N PHE A 62 8.93 -13.64 9.91
CA PHE A 62 9.43 -12.34 10.37
C PHE A 62 9.82 -12.46 11.85
N ASN A 63 11.12 -12.46 12.13
CA ASN A 63 11.64 -12.31 13.48
C ASN A 63 12.28 -10.92 13.59
N ILE A 64 11.42 -9.91 13.63
CA ILE A 64 11.79 -8.49 13.62
C ILE A 64 11.26 -7.79 14.86
N TYR A 65 12.01 -6.81 15.34
CA TYR A 65 11.64 -6.01 16.50
C TYR A 65 12.16 -4.58 16.35
N THR A 66 11.51 -3.65 17.04
CA THR A 66 11.90 -2.24 17.06
C THR A 66 12.92 -1.97 18.18
N SER A 67 13.98 -1.23 17.88
CA SER A 67 15.03 -0.82 18.83
C SER A 67 15.23 0.68 18.74
N LYS A 68 15.17 1.40 19.87
CA LYS A 68 15.58 2.81 19.91
C LYS A 68 17.10 2.90 19.81
N LYS A 69 17.61 3.70 18.88
CA LYS A 69 19.04 4.00 18.75
C LYS A 69 19.38 5.35 19.36
N THR A 70 18.52 6.34 19.15
CA THR A 70 18.61 7.66 19.78
C THR A 70 17.22 8.08 20.26
N SER A 71 17.09 9.26 20.89
CA SER A 71 15.79 9.81 21.27
C SER A 71 14.86 10.05 20.07
N SER A 72 15.41 10.19 18.86
CA SER A 72 14.67 10.51 17.65
C SER A 72 14.67 9.41 16.59
N ILE A 73 15.49 8.36 16.71
CA ILE A 73 15.64 7.30 15.71
C ILE A 73 15.27 5.94 16.32
N THR A 74 14.26 5.31 15.70
CA THR A 74 13.86 3.92 15.97
C THR A 74 14.25 3.07 14.77
N GLU A 75 15.02 2.02 15.01
CA GLU A 75 15.45 1.06 14.01
C GLU A 75 14.62 -0.21 14.07
N LEU A 76 14.38 -0.83 12.92
CA LEU A 76 13.92 -2.21 12.82
C LEU A 76 15.14 -3.14 12.78
N LYS A 77 15.18 -4.12 13.66
CA LYS A 77 16.24 -5.13 13.76
C LYS A 77 15.66 -6.54 13.68
N GLY A 78 16.52 -7.52 13.43
CA GLY A 78 16.16 -8.92 13.39
C GLY A 78 16.39 -9.56 12.02
N ASN A 79 15.62 -10.59 11.69
CA ASN A 79 15.74 -11.32 10.44
C ASN A 79 14.39 -11.66 9.80
N ILE A 80 14.43 -11.83 8.49
CA ILE A 80 13.33 -12.29 7.66
C ILE A 80 13.79 -13.56 6.95
N THR A 81 13.07 -14.66 7.14
CA THR A 81 13.37 -15.93 6.47
C THR A 81 12.31 -16.23 5.43
N LEU A 82 12.72 -16.36 4.17
CA LEU A 82 11.89 -16.76 3.03
C LEU A 82 12.15 -18.23 2.70
N LEU A 83 11.18 -19.11 2.96
CA LEU A 83 11.23 -20.54 2.58
C LEU A 83 10.80 -20.79 1.13
N ILE A 84 10.08 -19.83 0.55
CA ILE A 84 9.72 -19.75 -0.87
C ILE A 84 10.15 -18.37 -1.39
N PRO A 85 10.44 -18.21 -2.69
CA PRO A 85 10.75 -16.89 -3.23
C PRO A 85 9.56 -15.94 -3.01
N TYR A 86 9.86 -14.68 -2.70
CA TYR A 86 8.83 -13.65 -2.63
C TYR A 86 8.61 -13.08 -4.04
N ASP A 87 7.59 -13.60 -4.71
CA ASP A 87 7.27 -13.31 -6.11
C ASP A 87 5.79 -12.89 -6.29
N ASP A 88 5.36 -12.79 -7.54
CA ASP A 88 4.00 -12.34 -7.88
C ASP A 88 2.93 -13.45 -7.83
N SER A 89 3.30 -14.69 -7.52
CA SER A 89 2.32 -15.75 -7.23
C SER A 89 1.60 -15.51 -5.90
N LEU A 90 2.22 -14.75 -5.00
CA LEU A 90 1.69 -14.42 -3.69
C LEU A 90 0.66 -13.27 -3.76
N THR A 91 -0.19 -13.23 -2.74
CA THR A 91 -1.19 -12.16 -2.53
C THR A 91 -0.86 -11.42 -1.25
N ILE A 92 -0.91 -10.09 -1.29
CA ILE A 92 -0.80 -9.24 -0.10
C ILE A 92 -2.21 -8.98 0.41
N ASP A 93 -2.38 -9.17 1.71
CA ASP A 93 -3.59 -8.82 2.43
C ASP A 93 -3.23 -7.98 3.66
N VAL A 94 -3.62 -6.71 3.63
CA VAL A 94 -3.36 -5.73 4.69
C VAL A 94 -4.67 -5.14 5.15
N ASN A 95 -4.94 -5.23 6.44
CA ASN A 95 -6.09 -4.63 7.09
C ASN A 95 -5.62 -3.54 8.06
N LEU A 96 -5.99 -2.30 7.76
CA LEU A 96 -5.69 -1.15 8.61
C LEU A 96 -6.92 -0.80 9.45
N SER A 97 -6.67 -0.60 10.74
CA SER A 97 -7.63 -0.02 11.67
C SER A 97 -7.22 1.40 12.01
N SER A 98 -8.19 2.29 12.21
CA SER A 98 -7.94 3.68 12.60
C SER A 98 -8.49 3.94 14.01
N TRP A 99 -7.93 4.92 14.71
CA TRP A 99 -8.44 5.33 16.01
C TRP A 99 -9.51 6.41 15.82
N GLY A 100 -10.72 6.16 16.33
CA GLY A 100 -11.85 7.09 16.21
C GLY A 100 -11.76 8.26 17.18
N SER A 101 -12.37 9.39 16.80
CA SER A 101 -12.47 10.60 17.65
C SER A 101 -13.19 10.37 18.98
N THR A 102 -14.11 9.40 19.02
CA THR A 102 -14.89 9.01 20.20
C THR A 102 -14.15 8.03 21.12
N GLY A 103 -12.92 7.65 20.77
CA GLY A 103 -12.13 6.64 21.48
C GLY A 103 -12.47 5.22 21.03
N GLY A 104 -11.45 4.47 20.63
CA GLY A 104 -11.57 3.09 20.18
C GLY A 104 -11.01 2.86 18.77
N TRP A 105 -10.66 1.60 18.48
CA TRP A 105 -10.22 1.17 17.16
C TRP A 105 -11.43 0.89 16.27
N ILE A 106 -11.48 1.54 15.12
CA ILE A 106 -12.42 1.24 14.04
C ILE A 106 -11.75 0.20 13.14
N PRO A 107 -12.19 -1.07 13.15
CA PRO A 107 -11.61 -2.13 12.33
C PRO A 107 -11.95 -1.92 10.85
N ASN A 108 -11.19 -2.56 9.95
CA ASN A 108 -11.45 -2.56 8.51
C ASN A 108 -11.57 -1.16 7.89
N TYR A 109 -10.89 -0.17 8.47
CA TYR A 109 -10.89 1.20 7.96
C TYR A 109 -10.36 1.24 6.52
N TYR A 110 -9.32 0.46 6.25
CA TYR A 110 -8.81 0.26 4.91
C TYR A 110 -8.34 -1.18 4.72
N ILE A 111 -8.89 -1.86 3.72
CA ILE A 111 -8.50 -3.22 3.33
C ILE A 111 -7.78 -3.14 1.99
N PHE A 112 -6.52 -3.54 1.98
CA PHE A 112 -5.69 -3.64 0.80
C PHE A 112 -5.38 -5.10 0.50
N THR A 113 -6.12 -5.67 -0.44
CA THR A 113 -5.89 -7.02 -0.93
C THR A 113 -5.53 -6.95 -2.42
N ARG A 114 -4.30 -7.35 -2.77
CA ARG A 114 -3.78 -7.33 -4.14
C ARG A 114 -3.01 -8.61 -4.45
N LYS A 115 -3.30 -9.21 -5.60
CA LYS A 115 -2.46 -10.25 -6.23
C LYS A 115 -1.13 -9.63 -6.69
N MET A 116 -0.16 -10.43 -7.12
CA MET A 116 1.16 -9.94 -7.55
C MET A 116 1.86 -9.18 -6.42
N ALA A 117 2.11 -9.90 -5.33
CA ALA A 117 2.63 -9.32 -4.09
C ALA A 117 3.94 -8.55 -4.29
N CYS A 118 4.92 -9.11 -4.99
CA CYS A 118 6.23 -8.49 -5.07
C CYS A 118 6.19 -7.14 -5.82
N ILE A 119 5.60 -7.12 -7.02
CA ILE A 119 5.48 -5.89 -7.82
C ILE A 119 4.63 -4.85 -7.09
N ASN A 120 3.49 -5.25 -6.50
CA ASN A 120 2.64 -4.28 -5.79
C ASN A 120 3.28 -3.74 -4.51
N LEU A 121 3.98 -4.57 -3.74
CA LEU A 121 4.70 -4.09 -2.56
C LEU A 121 5.79 -3.11 -2.95
N ARG A 122 6.57 -3.41 -4.01
CA ARG A 122 7.57 -2.48 -4.55
C ARG A 122 6.93 -1.17 -4.99
N ALA A 123 5.82 -1.23 -5.71
CA ALA A 123 5.10 -0.05 -6.19
C ALA A 123 4.57 0.83 -5.04
N VAL A 124 4.00 0.23 -3.99
CA VAL A 124 3.50 0.96 -2.81
C VAL A 124 4.65 1.51 -1.96
N SER A 125 5.71 0.73 -1.79
CA SER A 125 6.87 1.11 -0.97
C SER A 125 7.73 2.19 -1.60
N GLY A 126 7.59 2.45 -2.91
CA GLY A 126 8.34 3.52 -3.59
C GLY A 126 9.85 3.38 -3.40
N ASN A 127 10.51 4.50 -3.09
CA ASN A 127 11.95 4.53 -2.86
C ASN A 127 12.37 3.79 -1.58
N ALA A 128 11.48 3.71 -0.58
CA ALA A 128 11.74 2.98 0.65
C ALA A 128 12.08 1.51 0.39
N TRP A 129 11.56 0.90 -0.69
CA TRP A 129 11.88 -0.46 -1.14
C TRP A 129 13.39 -0.73 -1.23
N PHE A 130 14.11 0.14 -1.94
CA PHE A 130 15.55 -0.02 -2.17
C PHE A 130 16.33 0.11 -0.85
N THR A 131 15.95 1.08 -0.01
CA THR A 131 16.60 1.29 1.28
C THR A 131 16.36 0.12 2.24
N PHE A 132 15.15 -0.46 2.20
CA PHE A 132 14.77 -1.60 3.01
C PHE A 132 15.55 -2.85 2.61
N LEU A 133 15.55 -3.22 1.33
CA LEU A 133 16.27 -4.40 0.85
C LEU A 133 17.79 -4.30 1.07
N LYS A 134 18.35 -3.10 0.90
CA LYS A 134 19.77 -2.82 1.23
C LYS A 134 20.05 -3.01 2.71
N ALA A 135 19.16 -2.57 3.60
CA ALA A 135 19.33 -2.73 5.05
C ALA A 135 19.25 -4.20 5.51
N PHE A 136 18.64 -5.06 4.69
CA PHE A 136 18.57 -6.52 4.88
C PHE A 136 19.65 -7.29 4.11
N ASN A 137 20.62 -6.58 3.52
CA ASN A 137 21.72 -7.16 2.73
C ASN A 137 21.24 -8.06 1.58
N THR A 138 20.12 -7.69 0.95
CA THR A 138 19.59 -8.43 -0.19
C THR A 138 20.47 -8.18 -1.42
N SER A 139 20.78 -9.24 -2.18
CA SER A 139 21.61 -9.15 -3.40
C SER A 139 20.86 -8.58 -4.62
N THR A 140 19.54 -8.43 -4.52
CA THR A 140 18.67 -7.92 -5.58
C THR A 140 17.68 -6.91 -5.00
N ASP A 141 17.33 -5.92 -5.79
CA ASP A 141 16.24 -4.97 -5.57
C ASP A 141 15.05 -5.20 -6.50
N SER A 142 15.13 -6.22 -7.36
CA SER A 142 14.10 -6.60 -8.30
C SER A 142 13.32 -7.82 -7.81
N CYS A 143 12.09 -7.95 -8.29
CA CYS A 143 11.27 -9.13 -8.07
C CYS A 143 11.68 -10.25 -9.03
N PRO A 144 11.73 -11.52 -8.60
CA PRO A 144 11.40 -12.02 -7.25
C PRO A 144 12.57 -11.89 -6.25
N ILE A 145 12.27 -11.77 -4.97
CA ILE A 145 13.29 -11.88 -3.91
C ILE A 145 13.55 -13.37 -3.64
N PRO A 146 14.81 -13.84 -3.73
CA PRO A 146 15.11 -15.27 -3.63
C PRO A 146 14.85 -15.83 -2.22
N VAL A 147 14.90 -17.17 -2.11
CA VAL A 147 14.86 -17.84 -0.81
C VAL A 147 16.11 -17.51 -0.01
N GLY A 148 15.96 -17.36 1.31
CA GLY A 148 17.09 -17.01 2.16
C GLY A 148 16.69 -16.47 3.53
N THR A 149 17.70 -16.31 4.39
CA THR A 149 17.57 -15.59 5.65
C THR A 149 18.28 -14.26 5.52
N TYR A 150 17.51 -13.19 5.63
CA TYR A 150 17.97 -11.82 5.51
C TYR A 150 18.05 -11.20 6.89
N ILE A 151 19.24 -10.75 7.28
CA ILE A 151 19.49 -10.17 8.60
C ILE A 151 19.78 -8.69 8.41
N THR A 152 19.08 -7.85 9.17
CA THR A 152 19.31 -6.42 9.12
C THR A 152 20.31 -5.96 10.19
N SER A 153 21.17 -5.01 9.82
CA SER A 153 22.04 -4.30 10.77
C SER A 153 21.32 -3.17 11.54
N GLY A 154 20.07 -2.88 11.17
CA GLY A 154 19.26 -1.78 11.72
C GLY A 154 18.73 -0.89 10.60
N TYR A 155 17.43 -0.97 10.34
CA TYR A 155 16.75 -0.13 9.35
C TYR A 155 16.02 1.03 10.03
N ASP A 156 16.40 2.27 9.73
CA ASP A 156 15.71 3.46 10.24
C ASP A 156 14.28 3.55 9.70
N LEU A 157 13.30 3.41 10.60
CA LEU A 157 11.88 3.37 10.25
C LEU A 157 11.37 4.67 9.61
N LYS A 158 12.04 5.81 9.82
CA LYS A 158 11.66 7.06 9.14
C LYS A 158 11.83 6.99 7.63
N LYS A 159 12.73 6.14 7.13
CA LYS A 159 12.93 5.95 5.69
C LYS A 159 11.71 5.35 4.99
N LEU A 160 10.76 4.80 5.74
CA LEU A 160 9.48 4.35 5.20
C LEU A 160 8.56 5.50 4.80
N GLU A 161 8.80 6.75 5.23
CA GLU A 161 8.01 7.91 4.77
C GLU A 161 8.16 8.16 3.25
N ASP A 162 9.29 7.75 2.66
CA ASP A 162 9.59 7.82 1.22
C ASP A 162 8.93 6.69 0.41
N ASN A 163 7.63 6.51 0.66
CA ASN A 163 6.74 5.55 -0.02
C ASN A 163 5.78 6.25 -0.99
N ASN A 164 5.05 5.46 -1.77
CA ASN A 164 4.03 5.94 -2.71
C ASN A 164 2.60 5.89 -2.15
N LEU A 165 2.42 5.76 -0.83
CA LEU A 165 1.10 5.89 -0.22
C LEU A 165 0.61 7.34 -0.38
N PRO A 166 -0.73 7.55 -0.51
CA PRO A 166 -1.29 8.90 -0.47
C PRO A 166 -0.78 9.63 0.77
N LYS A 167 -0.34 10.88 0.65
CA LYS A 167 0.19 11.66 1.80
C LYS A 167 -0.91 12.34 2.63
N VAL A 168 -2.15 12.12 2.23
CA VAL A 168 -3.35 12.67 2.84
C VAL A 168 -4.19 11.54 3.41
N PHE A 169 -4.74 11.76 4.60
CA PHE A 169 -5.56 10.78 5.31
C PHE A 169 -6.90 11.41 5.69
N PHE A 170 -7.98 10.64 5.54
CA PHE A 170 -9.31 11.06 6.01
C PHE A 170 -9.42 10.84 7.50
N LEU A 171 -9.77 11.88 8.25
CA LEU A 171 -10.09 11.73 9.67
C LEU A 171 -11.54 11.29 9.81
N TRP A 172 -11.76 10.09 10.32
CA TRP A 172 -13.11 9.64 10.63
C TRP A 172 -13.62 10.40 11.86
N LYS A 173 -14.71 11.15 11.67
CA LYS A 173 -15.47 11.78 12.75
C LYS A 173 -16.78 11.02 12.89
N ILE A 174 -16.95 10.29 14.00
CA ILE A 174 -18.28 9.83 14.46
C ILE A 174 -18.87 10.97 15.27
#